data_AF-A0A1V1UKK8-F1
#
_entry.id   AF-A0A1V1UKK8-F1
#
_cell.length_a   1.000
_cell.length_b   1.000
_cell.length_c   1.000
_cell.angle_alpha   90.00
_cell.angle_beta   90.00
_cell.angle_gamma   90.00
#
_symmetry.space_group_name_H-M   'P 1'
#
loop_
_entity.id
_entity.type
_entity.pdbx_description
1 polymer ?
#
loop_
_entity_poly.entity_id
_entity_poly.type
_entity_poly.pdbx_seq_one_letter_code
_entity_poly.pdbx_strand_id
1 'polypeptide(L)'
;MLRTRLCAALAACLLAAPAVAECRAEQVEGQGYVICAVEAEADLRLFLNEAESGVPLGSFASIDRQLAREGKRLGFAMNAGMYHSDRSPVGLYIEEGQEAAPLVTREGPGNFGLLPNGVFCLRDGRAEVIETLRYAQERPDCRHASQSGPMLVIDGALHPRFLKHSDSRYIRNGVGTSDDGRAWFVISDRPVNFHRFARVFRDHLGADQALYFDGKVSRLYAPRLGRNDLGFPLGPMVGLVVDAETPLD
;
A
#
# COMPACT_ATOMS: atom_id res chain seq x y z
N MET A 1 -21.69 -52.60 -37.40
CA MET A 1 -20.60 -51.60 -37.41
C MET A 1 -21.15 -50.30 -36.83
N LEU A 2 -20.97 -50.04 -35.53
CA LEU A 2 -21.35 -48.77 -34.93
C LEU A 2 -20.21 -48.36 -33.97
N ARG A 3 -19.42 -47.37 -34.38
CA ARG A 3 -18.26 -46.86 -33.64
C ARG A 3 -18.73 -45.72 -32.74
N THR A 4 -18.92 -46.00 -31.46
CA THR A 4 -19.14 -45.00 -30.42
C THR A 4 -17.82 -44.24 -30.20
N ARG A 5 -17.75 -42.96 -30.59
CA ARG A 5 -16.61 -42.09 -30.28
C ARG A 5 -16.88 -41.42 -28.94
N LEU A 6 -16.14 -41.84 -27.91
CA LEU A 6 -16.08 -41.16 -26.62
C LEU A 6 -15.21 -39.90 -26.81
N CYS A 7 -15.81 -38.72 -26.84
CA CYS A 7 -15.08 -37.45 -26.73
C CYS A 7 -14.85 -37.17 -25.25
N ALA A 8 -13.64 -37.45 -24.75
CA ALA A 8 -13.21 -36.99 -23.43
C ALA A 8 -12.90 -35.49 -23.52
N ALA A 9 -13.76 -34.65 -22.94
CA ALA A 9 -13.49 -33.24 -22.73
C ALA A 9 -12.49 -33.11 -21.57
N LEU A 10 -11.23 -32.82 -21.86
CA LEU A 10 -10.28 -32.34 -20.85
C LEU A 10 -10.69 -30.93 -20.45
N ALA A 11 -11.34 -30.79 -19.30
CA ALA A 11 -11.48 -29.51 -18.63
C ALA A 11 -10.10 -29.11 -18.09
N ALA A 12 -9.45 -28.17 -18.78
CA ALA A 12 -8.26 -27.52 -18.25
C ALA A 12 -8.70 -26.61 -17.09
N CYS A 13 -8.56 -27.09 -15.86
CA CYS A 13 -8.62 -26.22 -14.68
C CYS A 13 -7.42 -25.28 -14.74
N LEU A 14 -7.63 -24.06 -15.22
CA LEU A 14 -6.71 -22.94 -14.99
C LEU A 14 -6.74 -22.66 -13.49
N LEU A 15 -5.82 -23.27 -12.76
CA LEU A 15 -5.53 -22.88 -11.38
C LEU A 15 -4.98 -21.45 -11.44
N ALA A 16 -5.78 -20.48 -11.00
CA ALA A 16 -5.29 -19.12 -10.78
C ALA A 16 -4.13 -19.21 -9.79
N ALA A 17 -2.94 -18.83 -10.23
CA ALA A 17 -1.78 -18.78 -9.34
C ALA A 17 -2.10 -17.79 -8.20
N PRO A 18 -1.78 -18.13 -6.94
CA PRO A 18 -1.95 -17.20 -5.84
C PRO A 18 -1.18 -15.91 -6.16
N ALA A 19 -1.88 -14.77 -6.13
CA ALA A 19 -1.33 -13.47 -6.46
C ALA A 19 -0.33 -13.04 -5.38
N VAL A 20 0.93 -13.40 -5.55
CA VAL A 20 2.06 -12.90 -4.77
C VAL A 20 2.42 -11.49 -5.26
N ALA A 21 2.78 -10.61 -4.33
CA ALA A 21 3.28 -9.29 -4.68
C ALA A 21 4.56 -9.43 -5.51
N GLU A 22 4.60 -8.80 -6.68
CA GLU A 22 5.80 -8.74 -7.50
C GLU A 22 6.69 -7.59 -7.02
N CYS A 23 7.44 -7.85 -5.95
CA CYS A 23 8.47 -6.95 -5.46
C CYS A 23 9.77 -7.08 -6.28
N ARG A 24 10.25 -5.96 -6.83
CA ARG A 24 11.50 -5.89 -7.59
C ARG A 24 12.28 -4.63 -7.25
N ALA A 25 13.61 -4.76 -7.28
CA ALA A 25 14.51 -3.62 -7.19
C ALA A 25 14.72 -3.00 -8.58
N GLU A 26 14.61 -1.68 -8.69
CA GLU A 26 14.72 -0.95 -9.94
C GLU A 26 15.51 0.35 -9.79
N GLN A 27 16.11 0.80 -10.89
CA GLN A 27 16.79 2.09 -10.98
C GLN A 27 15.96 3.05 -11.82
N VAL A 28 15.47 4.13 -11.21
CA VAL A 28 14.69 5.17 -11.89
C VAL A 28 15.44 6.49 -11.76
N GLU A 29 15.80 7.08 -12.91
CA GLU A 29 16.61 8.31 -12.98
C GLU A 29 17.92 8.26 -12.19
N GLY A 30 18.56 7.08 -12.14
CA GLY A 30 19.81 6.84 -11.43
C GLY A 30 19.67 6.72 -9.91
N GLN A 31 18.46 6.45 -9.39
CA GLN A 31 18.23 6.14 -7.97
C GLN A 31 17.50 4.81 -7.79
N GLY A 32 17.89 4.10 -6.74
CA GLY A 32 17.35 2.78 -6.40
C GLY A 32 16.00 2.88 -5.69
N TYR A 33 15.08 2.03 -6.12
CA TYR A 33 13.75 1.85 -5.55
C TYR A 33 13.43 0.37 -5.43
N VAL A 34 12.58 0.02 -4.47
CA VAL A 34 11.83 -1.23 -4.52
C VAL A 34 10.38 -0.91 -4.86
N ILE A 35 9.85 -1.63 -5.86
CA ILE A 35 8.48 -1.52 -6.34
C ILE A 35 7.81 -2.87 -6.14
N CYS A 36 6.73 -2.90 -5.39
CA CYS A 36 5.89 -4.08 -5.16
C CYS A 36 4.53 -3.85 -5.81
N ALA A 37 4.24 -4.59 -6.88
CA ALA A 37 2.92 -4.58 -7.52
C ALA A 37 1.99 -5.59 -6.83
N VAL A 38 0.75 -5.19 -6.57
CA VAL A 38 -0.30 -6.03 -5.97
C VAL A 38 -1.56 -5.91 -6.82
N GLU A 39 -1.97 -7.04 -7.40
CA GLU A 39 -3.16 -7.14 -8.24
C GLU A 39 -4.46 -6.85 -7.47
N ALA A 40 -5.50 -6.47 -8.20
CA ALA A 40 -6.74 -5.95 -7.63
C ALA A 40 -7.50 -6.98 -6.78
N GLU A 41 -7.43 -8.26 -7.14
CA GLU A 41 -8.08 -9.38 -6.46
C GLU A 41 -7.27 -9.93 -5.28
N ALA A 42 -6.06 -9.42 -5.04
CA ALA A 42 -5.20 -9.91 -3.97
C ALA A 42 -5.74 -9.54 -2.58
N ASP A 43 -5.45 -10.37 -1.57
CA ASP A 43 -5.89 -10.16 -0.19
C ASP A 43 -5.00 -9.11 0.51
N LEU A 44 -5.16 -7.85 0.10
CA LEU A 44 -4.50 -6.70 0.66
C LEU A 44 -5.31 -6.17 1.85
N ARG A 45 -4.64 -5.89 2.98
CA ARG A 45 -5.29 -5.45 4.22
C ARG A 45 -4.48 -4.34 4.91
N LEU A 46 -5.17 -3.55 5.72
CA LEU A 46 -4.53 -2.70 6.73
C LEU A 46 -4.48 -3.41 8.09
N PHE A 47 -3.50 -3.03 8.89
CA PHE A 47 -3.25 -3.56 10.22
C PHE A 47 -2.81 -2.44 11.16
N LEU A 48 -3.50 -2.30 12.31
CA LEU A 48 -3.14 -1.32 13.34
C LEU A 48 -2.97 -1.97 14.72
N ASN A 49 -4.04 -2.57 15.24
CA ASN A 49 -4.10 -3.12 16.59
C ASN A 49 -4.36 -4.63 16.55
N GLU A 50 -3.91 -5.34 17.57
CA GLU A 50 -4.29 -6.75 17.75
C GLU A 50 -5.78 -6.82 18.09
N ALA A 51 -6.54 -7.63 17.34
CA ALA A 51 -8.00 -7.69 17.44
C ALA A 51 -8.51 -8.05 18.85
N GLU A 52 -7.77 -8.88 19.59
CA GLU A 52 -8.18 -9.34 20.92
C GLU A 52 -7.84 -8.34 22.03
N SER A 53 -6.65 -7.75 22.00
CA SER A 53 -6.14 -6.91 23.09
C SER A 53 -6.33 -5.41 22.85
N GLY A 54 -6.55 -4.99 21.60
CA GLY A 54 -6.59 -3.59 21.20
C GLY A 54 -5.24 -2.88 21.25
N VAL A 55 -4.15 -3.61 21.55
CA VAL A 55 -2.79 -3.04 21.63
C VAL A 55 -2.21 -2.89 20.22
N PRO A 56 -1.47 -1.80 19.93
CA PRO A 56 -0.82 -1.64 18.62
C PRO A 56 0.10 -2.82 18.26
N LEU A 57 -0.04 -3.33 17.04
CA LEU A 57 0.78 -4.44 16.53
C LEU A 57 2.25 -4.03 16.42
N GLY A 58 2.50 -2.82 15.93
CA GLY A 58 3.81 -2.16 15.93
C GLY A 58 4.89 -2.77 15.04
N SER A 59 4.71 -3.96 14.47
CA SER A 59 5.71 -4.62 13.64
C SER A 59 5.12 -5.65 12.68
N PHE A 60 5.80 -5.88 11.55
CA PHE A 60 5.45 -6.93 10.60
C PHE A 60 5.50 -8.34 11.23
N ALA A 61 6.43 -8.57 12.16
CA ALA A 61 6.50 -9.85 12.89
C ALA A 61 5.27 -10.08 13.79
N SER A 62 4.68 -9.02 14.35
CA SER A 62 3.41 -9.13 15.10
C SER A 62 2.25 -9.47 14.18
N ILE A 63 2.19 -8.87 13.00
CA ILE A 63 1.20 -9.20 11.97
C ILE A 63 1.33 -10.67 11.55
N ASP A 64 2.55 -11.14 11.23
CA ASP A 64 2.78 -12.55 10.86
C ASP A 64 2.36 -13.51 11.97
N ARG A 65 2.61 -13.20 13.25
CA ARG A 65 2.12 -14.04 14.37
C ARG A 65 0.60 -14.09 14.45
N GLN A 66 -0.08 -12.98 14.16
CA GLN A 66 -1.54 -12.94 14.12
C GLN A 66 -2.07 -13.79 12.94
N LEU A 67 -1.53 -13.57 11.75
CA LEU A 67 -1.92 -14.29 10.53
C LEU A 67 -1.64 -15.80 10.62
N ALA A 68 -0.60 -16.21 11.33
CA ALA A 68 -0.27 -17.62 11.53
C ALA A 68 -1.40 -18.41 12.21
N ARG A 69 -2.23 -17.75 13.05
CA ARG A 69 -3.41 -18.38 13.66
C ARG A 69 -4.50 -18.74 12.64
N GLU A 70 -4.48 -18.08 11.48
CA GLU A 70 -5.37 -18.31 10.34
C GLU A 70 -4.73 -19.17 9.24
N GLY A 71 -3.51 -19.70 9.46
CA GLY A 71 -2.76 -20.41 8.41
C GLY A 71 -2.26 -19.49 7.29
N LYS A 72 -2.11 -18.19 7.58
CA LYS A 72 -1.70 -17.15 6.64
C LYS A 72 -0.38 -16.50 7.04
N ARG A 73 0.20 -15.71 6.13
CA ARG A 73 1.41 -14.91 6.36
C ARG A 73 1.44 -13.67 5.47
N LEU A 74 2.35 -12.74 5.76
CA LEU A 74 2.65 -11.62 4.89
C LEU A 74 3.49 -12.06 3.68
N GLY A 75 3.01 -11.74 2.48
CA GLY A 75 3.80 -11.82 1.24
C GLY A 75 4.56 -10.52 0.93
N PHE A 76 4.08 -9.41 1.49
CA PHE A 76 4.68 -8.08 1.43
C PHE A 76 4.05 -7.21 2.53
N ALA A 77 4.80 -6.28 3.11
CA ALA A 77 4.23 -5.23 3.96
C ALA A 77 5.05 -3.93 3.98
N MET A 78 4.38 -2.81 4.24
CA MET A 78 5.01 -1.54 4.54
C MET A 78 4.19 -0.71 5.54
N ASN A 79 4.79 0.31 6.14
CA ASN A 79 4.02 1.30 6.89
C ASN A 79 3.08 2.08 5.95
N ALA A 80 1.87 2.38 6.42
CA ALA A 80 0.85 3.12 5.71
C ALA A 80 0.78 4.57 6.24
N GLY A 81 -0.42 5.11 6.44
CA GLY A 81 -0.63 6.51 6.80
C GLY A 81 0.08 6.98 8.07
N MET A 82 0.26 8.31 8.15
CA MET A 82 0.92 8.97 9.27
C MET A 82 0.20 8.70 10.61
N TYR A 83 0.97 8.67 11.70
CA TYR A 83 0.47 8.34 13.04
C TYR A 83 1.08 9.22 14.14
N HIS A 84 0.39 9.32 15.28
CA HIS A 84 0.84 9.98 16.50
C HIS A 84 1.84 9.13 17.30
N SER A 85 2.48 9.68 18.33
CA SER A 85 3.49 8.94 19.12
C SER A 85 2.95 7.68 19.82
N ASP A 86 1.64 7.64 20.07
CA ASP A 86 0.90 6.50 20.60
C ASP A 86 0.46 5.48 19.53
N ARG A 87 0.87 5.69 18.27
CA ARG A 87 0.57 4.88 17.08
C ARG A 87 -0.84 5.04 16.52
N SER A 88 -1.66 5.92 17.09
CA SER A 88 -2.98 6.23 16.53
C SER A 88 -2.86 6.93 15.16
N PRO A 89 -3.74 6.65 14.18
CA PRO A 89 -3.75 7.32 12.88
C PRO A 89 -3.97 8.83 13.01
N VAL A 90 -3.30 9.64 12.18
CA VAL A 90 -3.50 11.10 12.14
C VAL A 90 -4.80 11.49 11.44
N GLY A 91 -5.23 10.70 10.46
CA GLY A 91 -6.44 10.93 9.66
C GLY A 91 -7.29 9.67 9.55
N LEU A 92 -8.19 9.63 8.55
CA LEU A 92 -9.12 8.51 8.36
C LEU A 92 -8.39 7.17 8.46
N TYR A 93 -8.95 6.27 9.28
CA TYR A 93 -8.53 4.88 9.32
C TYR A 93 -9.75 3.98 9.41
N ILE A 94 -9.88 3.07 8.45
CA ILE A 94 -10.91 2.03 8.40
C ILE A 94 -10.19 0.68 8.33
N GLU A 95 -10.58 -0.25 9.19
CA GLU A 95 -10.08 -1.64 9.19
C GLU A 95 -11.28 -2.59 9.30
N GLU A 96 -11.43 -3.50 8.35
CA GLU A 96 -12.57 -4.44 8.25
C GLU A 96 -13.94 -3.72 8.36
N GLY A 97 -14.07 -2.59 7.66
CA GLY A 97 -15.29 -1.76 7.60
C GLY A 97 -15.55 -0.91 8.85
N GLN A 98 -14.69 -0.97 9.87
CA GLN A 98 -14.83 -0.18 11.10
C GLN A 98 -13.94 1.06 11.06
N GLU A 99 -14.55 2.24 11.18
CA GLU A 99 -13.83 3.51 11.29
C GLU A 99 -13.24 3.68 12.69
N ALA A 100 -11.90 3.69 12.80
CA ALA A 100 -11.18 3.91 14.05
C ALA A 100 -10.69 5.36 14.21
N ALA A 101 -10.59 6.11 13.11
CA ALA A 101 -10.23 7.52 13.11
C ALA A 101 -10.95 8.26 11.98
N PRO A 102 -11.40 9.51 12.19
CA PRO A 102 -12.20 10.24 11.21
C PRO A 102 -11.36 10.88 10.11
N LEU A 103 -12.01 11.16 8.96
CA LEU A 103 -11.41 11.94 7.88
C LEU A 103 -11.04 13.36 8.33
N VAL A 104 -9.82 13.79 7.99
CA VAL A 104 -9.32 15.14 8.26
C VAL A 104 -9.19 15.91 6.95
N THR A 105 -10.03 16.92 6.73
CA THR A 105 -10.03 17.75 5.51
C THR A 105 -9.30 19.08 5.67
N ARG A 106 -8.96 19.46 6.91
CA ARG A 106 -8.29 20.73 7.22
C ARG A 106 -6.77 20.60 7.09
N GLU A 107 -6.13 21.73 6.81
CA GLU A 107 -4.68 21.85 6.91
C GLU A 107 -4.19 21.56 8.34
N GLY A 108 -2.93 21.12 8.42
CA GLY A 108 -2.27 20.73 9.66
C GLY A 108 -0.76 20.86 9.55
N PRO A 109 -0.02 20.53 10.62
CA PRO A 109 1.44 20.55 10.57
C PRO A 109 2.01 19.40 9.73
N GLY A 110 3.24 19.59 9.23
CA GLY A 110 4.03 18.54 8.58
C GLY A 110 3.50 18.12 7.20
N ASN A 111 3.93 16.93 6.74
CA ASN A 111 3.57 16.41 5.42
C ASN A 111 2.06 16.17 5.27
N PHE A 112 1.37 15.80 6.35
CA PHE A 112 -0.07 15.57 6.34
C PHE A 112 -0.86 16.83 5.93
N GLY A 113 -0.38 18.01 6.33
CA GLY A 113 -0.99 19.30 5.96
C GLY A 113 -0.45 19.90 4.66
N LEU A 114 0.44 19.22 3.94
CA LEU A 114 0.82 19.62 2.59
C LEU A 114 -0.30 19.19 1.63
N LEU A 115 -1.37 19.99 1.56
CA LEU A 115 -2.53 19.73 0.70
C LEU A 115 -2.20 19.94 -0.78
N PRO A 116 -2.78 19.11 -1.70
CA PRO A 116 -3.75 18.05 -1.42
C PRO A 116 -3.15 16.80 -0.76
N ASN A 117 -3.93 16.18 0.12
CA ASN A 117 -3.65 14.87 0.72
C ASN A 117 -4.72 13.86 0.25
N GLY A 118 -4.65 12.60 0.69
CA GLY A 118 -5.55 11.59 0.14
C GLY A 118 -5.75 10.37 1.02
N VAL A 119 -6.64 9.51 0.56
CA VAL A 119 -7.03 8.26 1.20
C VAL A 119 -6.64 7.11 0.28
N PHE A 120 -5.85 6.18 0.80
CA PHE A 120 -5.74 4.87 0.20
C PHE A 120 -6.93 4.03 0.66
N CYS A 121 -7.80 3.65 -0.27
CA CYS A 121 -9.04 2.91 -0.04
C CYS A 121 -8.94 1.54 -0.71
N LEU A 122 -9.24 0.48 0.05
CA LEU A 122 -9.41 -0.88 -0.46
C LEU A 122 -10.89 -1.22 -0.45
N ARG A 123 -11.39 -1.60 -1.62
CA ARG A 123 -12.74 -2.10 -1.81
C ARG A 123 -12.70 -3.57 -2.21
N ASP A 124 -13.86 -4.15 -2.45
CA ASP A 124 -13.96 -5.47 -3.04
C ASP A 124 -13.35 -5.46 -4.46
N GLY A 125 -12.23 -6.18 -4.60
CA GLY A 125 -11.55 -6.40 -5.88
C GLY A 125 -10.87 -5.17 -6.48
N ARG A 126 -10.58 -4.11 -5.71
CA ARG A 126 -9.74 -2.99 -6.18
C ARG A 126 -9.15 -2.14 -5.06
N ALA A 127 -7.96 -1.59 -5.34
CA ALA A 127 -7.33 -0.53 -4.58
C ALA A 127 -7.48 0.82 -5.30
N GLU A 128 -7.72 1.88 -4.55
CA GLU A 128 -7.86 3.25 -5.07
C GLU A 128 -7.13 4.26 -4.17
N VAL A 129 -6.36 5.15 -4.78
CA VAL A 129 -5.93 6.39 -4.14
C VAL A 129 -6.90 7.50 -4.53
N ILE A 130 -7.48 8.16 -3.53
CA ILE A 130 -8.53 9.16 -3.71
C ILE A 130 -8.12 10.44 -2.99
N GLU A 131 -8.17 11.59 -3.67
CA GLU A 131 -7.94 12.89 -3.03
C GLU A 131 -8.98 13.13 -1.91
N THR A 132 -8.55 13.70 -0.78
CA THR A 132 -9.37 13.78 0.45
C THR A 132 -10.71 14.49 0.28
N LEU A 133 -10.78 15.61 -0.46
CA LEU A 133 -12.05 16.30 -0.68
C LEU A 133 -12.95 15.54 -1.66
N ARG A 134 -12.37 14.84 -2.65
CA ARG A 134 -13.11 13.88 -3.50
C ARG A 134 -13.68 12.75 -2.65
N TYR A 135 -12.88 12.14 -1.77
CA TYR A 135 -13.32 11.11 -0.84
C TYR A 135 -14.48 11.61 0.04
N ALA A 136 -14.38 12.83 0.57
CA ALA A 136 -15.43 13.42 1.42
C ALA A 136 -16.78 13.58 0.71
N GLN A 137 -16.75 13.84 -0.60
CA GLN A 137 -17.93 13.99 -1.46
C GLN A 137 -18.53 12.64 -1.87
N GLU A 138 -17.69 11.72 -2.32
CA GLU A 138 -18.12 10.44 -2.87
C GLU A 138 -18.43 9.39 -1.79
N ARG A 139 -17.75 9.47 -0.64
CA ARG A 139 -17.83 8.53 0.50
C ARG A 139 -17.86 7.08 0.04
N PRO A 140 -16.80 6.64 -0.65
CA PRO A 140 -16.70 5.27 -1.11
C PRO A 140 -16.79 4.27 0.05
N ASP A 141 -17.47 3.13 -0.19
CA ASP A 141 -17.47 2.02 0.76
C ASP A 141 -16.12 1.29 0.69
N CYS A 142 -15.25 1.59 1.66
CA CYS A 142 -13.92 1.01 1.79
C CYS A 142 -13.94 -0.03 2.91
N ARG A 143 -13.55 -1.27 2.61
CA ARG A 143 -13.29 -2.30 3.63
C ARG A 143 -12.09 -1.91 4.49
N HIS A 144 -11.08 -1.30 3.88
CA HIS A 144 -9.92 -0.73 4.56
C HIS A 144 -9.61 0.64 3.99
N ALA A 145 -9.22 1.60 4.83
CA ALA A 145 -8.80 2.91 4.38
C ALA A 145 -7.71 3.51 5.28
N SER A 146 -6.72 4.17 4.68
CA SER A 146 -5.71 4.93 5.41
C SER A 146 -5.50 6.29 4.75
N GLN A 147 -5.82 7.36 5.47
CA GLN A 147 -5.51 8.71 5.04
C GLN A 147 -4.05 9.05 5.32
N SER A 148 -3.42 9.70 4.37
CA SER A 148 -2.07 10.22 4.51
C SER A 148 -1.86 11.43 3.61
N GLY A 149 -0.65 11.96 3.57
CA GLY A 149 -0.31 13.04 2.66
C GLY A 149 1.17 13.41 2.69
N PRO A 150 1.64 14.09 1.64
CA PRO A 150 0.88 14.65 0.51
C PRO A 150 0.41 13.62 -0.55
N MET A 151 -0.57 13.98 -1.38
CA MET A 151 -0.73 13.32 -2.68
C MET A 151 0.56 13.48 -3.48
N LEU A 152 0.99 12.43 -4.17
CA LEU A 152 2.17 12.46 -5.04
C LEU A 152 1.77 12.83 -6.46
N VAL A 153 0.70 12.20 -6.95
CA VAL A 153 0.10 12.43 -8.28
C VAL A 153 -1.40 12.61 -8.10
N ILE A 154 -1.97 13.60 -8.77
CA ILE A 154 -3.39 13.92 -8.80
C ILE A 154 -3.81 14.08 -10.25
N ASP A 155 -4.69 13.21 -10.74
CA ASP A 155 -5.22 13.23 -12.10
C ASP A 155 -4.09 13.34 -13.16
N GLY A 156 -3.03 12.54 -12.98
CA GLY A 156 -1.85 12.50 -13.85
C GLY A 156 -0.87 13.66 -13.67
N ALA A 157 -1.14 14.63 -12.81
CA ALA A 157 -0.24 15.76 -12.51
C ALA A 157 0.52 15.55 -11.18
N LEU A 158 1.79 15.98 -11.11
CA LEU A 158 2.50 16.01 -9.83
C LEU A 158 1.88 17.05 -8.91
N HIS A 159 1.96 16.82 -7.60
CA HIS A 159 1.50 17.80 -6.63
C HIS A 159 2.17 19.18 -6.86
N PRO A 160 1.37 20.28 -6.94
CA PRO A 160 1.85 21.62 -7.32
C PRO A 160 2.89 22.25 -6.38
N ARG A 161 3.05 21.73 -5.15
CA ARG A 161 3.99 22.28 -4.16
C ARG A 161 5.36 21.60 -4.20
N PHE A 162 5.56 20.59 -5.05
CA PHE A 162 6.82 19.87 -5.12
C PHE A 162 7.89 20.64 -5.89
N LEU A 163 8.93 21.03 -5.18
CA LEU A 163 10.09 21.69 -5.77
C LEU A 163 11.09 20.67 -6.32
N LYS A 164 11.47 20.81 -7.60
CA LYS A 164 12.46 19.95 -8.27
C LYS A 164 13.78 19.84 -7.50
N HIS A 165 14.21 20.95 -6.89
CA HIS A 165 15.48 21.07 -6.17
C HIS A 165 15.31 21.25 -4.65
N SER A 166 14.21 20.72 -4.06
CA SER A 166 14.02 20.72 -2.61
C SER A 166 15.18 20.04 -1.88
N ASP A 167 15.56 20.60 -0.74
CA ASP A 167 16.53 20.09 0.23
C ASP A 167 15.96 19.01 1.17
N SER A 168 14.64 19.02 1.41
CA SER A 168 13.89 17.96 2.09
C SER A 168 14.06 16.60 1.40
N ARG A 169 15.00 15.81 1.91
CA ARG A 169 15.37 14.49 1.40
C ARG A 169 15.27 13.44 2.49
N TYR A 170 14.46 12.42 2.24
CA TYR A 170 14.22 11.31 3.14
C TYR A 170 14.11 10.02 2.35
N ILE A 171 14.26 8.88 3.02
CA ILE A 171 13.69 7.65 2.52
C ILE A 171 12.18 7.86 2.48
N ARG A 172 11.56 7.53 1.35
CA ARG A 172 10.14 7.80 1.10
C ARG A 172 9.47 6.50 0.69
N ASN A 173 8.29 6.26 1.24
CA ASN A 173 7.38 5.24 0.73
C ASN A 173 6.01 5.83 0.38
N GLY A 174 5.30 5.14 -0.50
CA GLY A 174 3.98 5.56 -0.97
C GLY A 174 3.33 4.50 -1.82
N VAL A 175 2.09 4.78 -2.22
CA VAL A 175 1.27 3.89 -3.03
C VAL A 175 0.72 4.66 -4.23
N GLY A 176 0.68 4.03 -5.40
CA GLY A 176 -0.08 4.50 -6.55
C GLY A 176 -1.04 3.42 -7.01
N THR A 177 -2.10 3.79 -7.70
CA THR A 177 -3.12 2.85 -8.20
C THR A 177 -3.37 3.05 -9.68
N SER A 178 -3.66 1.97 -10.39
CA SER A 178 -4.16 2.01 -11.77
C SER A 178 -5.68 1.94 -11.85
N ASP A 179 -6.23 2.29 -13.01
CA ASP A 179 -7.67 2.28 -13.26
C ASP A 179 -8.33 0.90 -13.10
N ASP A 180 -7.56 -0.16 -13.35
CA ASP A 180 -7.96 -1.56 -13.17
C ASP A 180 -7.94 -2.03 -11.70
N GLY A 181 -7.55 -1.16 -10.75
CA GLY A 181 -7.59 -1.45 -9.32
C GLY A 181 -6.33 -2.10 -8.74
N ARG A 182 -5.27 -2.28 -9.52
CA ARG A 182 -3.96 -2.71 -9.01
C ARG A 182 -3.26 -1.57 -8.24
N ALA A 183 -2.47 -1.94 -7.24
CA ALA A 183 -1.66 -1.02 -6.45
C ALA A 183 -0.15 -1.25 -6.66
N TRP A 184 0.60 -0.15 -6.72
CA TRP A 184 2.06 -0.15 -6.67
C TRP A 184 2.55 0.50 -5.40
N PHE A 185 3.23 -0.28 -4.58
CA PHE A 185 3.88 0.18 -3.37
C PHE A 185 5.36 0.42 -3.64
N VAL A 186 5.83 1.63 -3.38
CA VAL A 186 7.21 2.03 -3.71
C VAL A 186 7.91 2.51 -2.46
N ILE A 187 9.17 2.13 -2.29
CA ILE A 187 10.10 2.71 -1.31
C ILE A 187 11.43 3.06 -1.98
N SER A 188 12.03 4.19 -1.62
CA SER A 188 13.35 4.58 -2.11
C SER A 188 14.48 3.94 -1.29
N ASP A 189 15.59 3.55 -1.90
CA ASP A 189 16.75 3.00 -1.16
C ASP A 189 17.63 4.10 -0.56
N ARG A 190 17.53 5.32 -1.08
CA ARG A 190 18.29 6.50 -0.62
C ARG A 190 17.40 7.72 -0.45
N PRO A 191 17.84 8.74 0.32
CA PRO A 191 17.08 9.96 0.48
C PRO A 191 16.82 10.70 -0.84
N VAL A 192 15.53 10.91 -1.15
CA VAL A 192 15.05 11.64 -2.32
C VAL A 192 14.08 12.75 -1.92
N ASN A 193 13.89 13.74 -2.78
CA ASN A 193 12.84 14.74 -2.59
C ASN A 193 11.49 14.26 -3.17
N PHE A 194 10.40 14.92 -2.76
CA PHE A 194 9.06 14.56 -3.21
C PHE A 194 8.90 14.62 -4.73
N HIS A 195 9.44 15.66 -5.39
CA HIS A 195 9.35 15.80 -6.85
C HIS A 195 9.92 14.58 -7.57
N ARG A 196 11.11 14.11 -7.17
CA ARG A 196 11.72 12.90 -7.76
C ARG A 196 10.93 11.65 -7.41
N PHE A 197 10.50 11.50 -6.16
CA PHE A 197 9.73 10.33 -5.72
C PHE A 197 8.40 10.19 -6.47
N ALA A 198 7.65 11.29 -6.61
CA ALA A 198 6.37 11.31 -7.30
C ALA A 198 6.49 10.99 -8.80
N ARG A 199 7.62 11.30 -9.43
CA ARG A 199 7.89 10.93 -10.83
C ARG A 199 8.09 9.43 -11.04
N VAL A 200 8.43 8.66 -9.99
CA VAL A 200 8.39 7.19 -10.10
C VAL A 200 6.97 6.72 -10.37
N PHE A 201 5.98 7.30 -9.69
CA PHE A 201 4.57 6.96 -9.92
C PHE A 201 4.08 7.47 -11.27
N ARG A 202 4.25 8.77 -11.55
CA ARG A 202 3.71 9.39 -12.78
C ARG A 202 4.44 8.95 -14.06
N ASP A 203 5.77 9.07 -14.08
CA ASP A 203 6.55 8.94 -15.32
C ASP A 203 6.96 7.48 -15.58
N HIS A 204 7.24 6.70 -14.53
CA HIS A 204 7.72 5.31 -14.66
C HIS A 204 6.61 4.28 -14.56
N LEU A 205 5.67 4.45 -13.62
CA LEU A 205 4.54 3.52 -13.44
C LEU A 205 3.27 3.93 -14.19
N GLY A 206 3.17 5.18 -14.66
CA GLY A 206 1.98 5.69 -15.33
C GLY A 206 0.76 5.82 -14.41
N ALA A 207 0.96 5.98 -13.11
CA ALA A 207 -0.13 6.13 -12.15
C ALA A 207 -0.73 7.53 -12.20
N ASP A 208 -2.06 7.63 -12.31
CA ASP A 208 -2.78 8.91 -12.27
C ASP A 208 -3.10 9.38 -10.86
N GLN A 209 -3.17 8.46 -9.90
CA GLN A 209 -3.31 8.75 -8.48
C GLN A 209 -2.20 8.08 -7.70
N ALA A 210 -1.52 8.85 -6.87
CA ALA A 210 -0.55 8.30 -5.93
C ALA A 210 -0.49 9.12 -4.65
N LEU A 211 -0.21 8.45 -3.54
CA LEU A 211 -0.26 8.96 -2.19
C LEU A 211 1.05 8.66 -1.46
N TYR A 212 1.55 9.66 -0.76
CA TYR A 212 2.64 9.48 0.18
C TYR A 212 2.13 8.91 1.50
N PHE A 213 2.83 7.91 2.03
CA PHE A 213 2.52 7.34 3.35
C PHE A 213 3.19 8.13 4.48
N ASP A 214 4.17 7.59 5.18
CA ASP A 214 4.85 8.29 6.29
C ASP A 214 6.30 8.63 5.93
N GLY A 215 6.76 9.78 6.43
CA GLY A 215 8.11 10.30 6.23
C GLY A 215 9.04 10.28 7.41
N LYS A 216 8.53 10.02 8.62
CA LYS A 216 9.42 9.85 9.77
C LYS A 216 10.02 8.44 9.80
N VAL A 217 9.27 7.46 9.29
CA VAL A 217 9.66 6.06 9.20
C VAL A 217 9.16 5.50 7.87
N SER A 218 10.06 4.91 7.08
CA SER A 218 9.71 4.12 5.89
C SER A 218 10.37 2.76 6.03
N ARG A 219 9.57 1.70 6.07
CA ARG A 219 10.01 0.32 6.26
C ARG A 219 9.31 -0.60 5.28
N LEU A 220 10.06 -1.57 4.78
CA LEU A 220 9.58 -2.60 3.87
C LEU A 220 9.87 -4.00 4.43
N TYR A 221 8.88 -4.88 4.31
CA TYR A 221 9.01 -6.32 4.37
C TYR A 221 8.71 -6.90 2.99
N ALA A 222 9.74 -7.46 2.35
CA ALA A 222 9.66 -8.08 1.04
C ALA A 222 10.53 -9.36 1.04
N PRO A 223 9.96 -10.51 1.48
CA PRO A 223 10.68 -11.78 1.60
C PRO A 223 11.37 -12.24 0.31
N ARG A 224 10.73 -12.05 -0.84
CA ARG A 224 11.30 -12.35 -2.18
C ARG A 224 12.61 -11.63 -2.47
N LEU A 225 12.83 -10.48 -1.85
CA LEU A 225 14.06 -9.69 -1.98
C LEU A 225 14.99 -9.87 -0.78
N GLY A 226 14.65 -10.75 0.17
CA GLY A 226 15.37 -10.92 1.42
C GLY A 226 15.37 -9.66 2.30
N ARG A 227 14.42 -8.73 2.10
CA ARG A 227 14.38 -7.43 2.78
C ARG A 227 13.37 -7.43 3.93
N ASN A 228 13.85 -7.07 5.12
CA ASN A 228 13.04 -6.83 6.30
C ASN A 228 13.62 -5.67 7.11
N ASP A 229 13.09 -4.47 6.88
CA ASP A 229 13.61 -3.27 7.52
C ASP A 229 13.25 -3.24 9.02
N LEU A 230 14.27 -3.13 9.87
CA LEU A 230 14.11 -2.99 11.32
C LEU A 230 13.87 -1.52 11.71
N GLY A 231 13.23 -1.30 12.86
CA GLY A 231 13.01 0.05 13.36
C GLY A 231 12.05 0.11 14.55
N PHE A 232 11.72 1.33 14.96
CA PHE A 232 10.75 1.59 16.02
C PHE A 232 9.36 1.03 15.68
N PRO A 233 8.50 0.82 16.69
CA PRO A 233 7.12 0.42 16.46
C PRO A 233 6.40 1.35 15.47
N LEU A 234 5.63 0.75 14.57
CA LEU A 234 4.83 1.42 13.54
C LEU A 234 3.39 1.68 14.03
N GLY A 235 2.70 2.61 13.38
CA GLY A 235 1.24 2.75 13.45
C GLY A 235 0.57 1.93 12.35
N PRO A 236 -0.31 2.54 11.52
CA PRO A 236 -0.90 1.87 10.37
C PRO A 236 0.13 1.17 9.49
N MET A 237 -0.14 -0.08 9.15
CA MET A 237 0.63 -0.88 8.20
C MET A 237 -0.30 -1.45 7.14
N VAL A 238 0.21 -1.61 5.92
CA VAL A 238 -0.46 -2.29 4.82
C VAL A 238 0.32 -3.55 4.47
N GLY A 239 -0.38 -4.64 4.19
CA GLY A 239 0.26 -5.91 3.84
C GLY A 239 -0.57 -6.77 2.93
N LEU A 240 0.11 -7.42 1.97
CA LEU A 240 -0.47 -8.51 1.20
C LEU A 240 -0.44 -9.77 2.05
N VAL A 241 -1.61 -10.37 2.22
CA VAL A 241 -1.78 -11.63 2.93
C VAL A 241 -1.85 -12.77 1.93
N VAL A 242 -1.09 -13.83 2.21
CA VAL A 242 -1.07 -15.06 1.41
C VAL A 242 -1.19 -16.27 2.35
N ASP A 243 -1.55 -17.43 1.81
CA ASP A 243 -1.54 -18.67 2.57
C ASP A 243 -0.11 -18.99 3.03
N ALA A 244 0.05 -19.59 4.21
CA ALA A 244 1.36 -19.87 4.80
C ALA A 244 2.25 -20.74 3.90
N GLU A 245 1.64 -21.58 3.07
CA GLU A 245 2.30 -22.48 2.12
C GLU A 245 2.71 -21.80 0.80
N THR A 246 2.28 -20.55 0.56
CA THR A 246 2.63 -19.81 -0.65
C THR A 246 4.15 -19.58 -0.71
N PRO A 247 4.84 -20.04 -1.77
CA PRO A 247 6.27 -19.77 -1.95
C PRO A 247 6.54 -18.26 -2.06
N LEU A 248 7.59 -17.81 -1.39
CA LEU A 248 8.02 -16.39 -1.37
C LEU A 248 9.48 -16.23 -1.83
N ASP A 249 9.99 -17.20 -2.58
CA ASP A 249 11.35 -17.27 -3.12
C ASP A 249 11.38 -17.28 -4.66
#